data_AF-A0AB94ILF9-F1
#
_entry.id   AF-A0AB94ILF9-F1
#
_cell.length_a   1.000
_cell.length_b   1.000
_cell.length_c   1.000
_cell.angle_alpha   90.00
_cell.angle_beta   90.00
_cell.angle_gamma   90.00
#
_symmetry.space_group_name_H-M   'P 1'
#
loop_
_entity.id
_entity.type
_entity.pdbx_description
1 polymer ?
#
loop_
_entity_poly.entity_id
_entity_poly.type
_entity_poly.pdbx_seq_one_letter_code
_entity_poly.pdbx_strand_id
1 'polypeptide(L)'
;MNFEIFNQKLNELKLKGLVIPSYYFTIDDKTIYTPKTIAELFHKSPKVVREWFNKGLKKQGRLPSMDPSRHKVTGYELKKWMYKKDIEKLADDDKFQNQF
;
A
#
# COMPACT_ATOMS: atom_id res chain seq x y z
N MET A 1 14.75 3.44 3.09
CA MET A 1 14.40 3.35 1.65
C MET A 1 13.11 4.13 1.39
N ASN A 2 12.96 4.77 0.22
CA ASN A 2 11.69 5.43 -0.16
C ASN A 2 10.80 4.47 -0.99
N PHE A 3 9.54 4.85 -1.21
CA PHE A 3 8.58 4.00 -1.91
C PHE A 3 8.99 3.72 -3.36
N GLU A 4 9.54 4.70 -4.05
CA GLU A 4 9.91 4.60 -5.46
C GLU A 4 11.00 3.55 -5.68
N ILE A 5 12.05 3.57 -4.85
CA ILE A 5 13.13 2.56 -4.87
C ILE A 5 12.57 1.20 -4.46
N PHE A 6 11.71 1.14 -3.44
CA PHE A 6 11.07 -0.11 -3.02
C PHE A 6 10.25 -0.74 -4.16
N ASN A 7 9.43 0.07 -4.85
CA ASN A 7 8.56 -0.39 -5.93
C ASN A 7 9.38 -0.92 -7.13
N GLN A 8 10.50 -0.27 -7.45
CA GLN A 8 11.43 -0.74 -8.49
C GLN A 8 12.11 -2.07 -8.12
N LYS A 9 12.41 -2.28 -6.84
CA LYS A 9 13.12 -3.47 -6.33
C LYS A 9 12.19 -4.60 -5.87
N LEU A 10 10.87 -4.48 -5.99
CA LEU A 10 9.89 -5.46 -5.48
C LEU A 10 10.21 -6.92 -5.85
N ASN A 11 10.54 -7.16 -7.12
CA ASN A 11 10.86 -8.50 -7.61
C ASN A 11 12.19 -9.02 -7.06
N GLU A 12 13.21 -8.16 -6.98
CA GLU A 12 14.51 -8.50 -6.42
C GLU A 12 14.40 -8.86 -4.93
N LEU A 13 13.68 -8.04 -4.15
CA LEU A 13 13.42 -8.27 -2.73
C LEU A 13 12.67 -9.59 -2.51
N LYS A 14 11.69 -9.90 -3.36
CA LYS A 14 10.96 -11.18 -3.32
C LYS A 14 11.89 -12.37 -3.61
N LEU A 15 12.76 -12.28 -4.62
CA LEU A 15 13.73 -13.32 -4.97
C LEU A 15 14.76 -13.55 -3.86
N LYS A 16 15.09 -12.51 -3.10
CA LYS A 16 15.95 -12.57 -1.92
C LYS A 16 15.24 -13.16 -0.68
N GLY A 17 14.00 -13.59 -0.83
CA GLY A 17 13.25 -14.30 0.20
C GLY A 17 12.57 -13.40 1.23
N LEU A 18 12.38 -12.11 0.93
CA LEU A 18 11.57 -11.23 1.76
C LEU A 18 10.08 -11.49 1.52
N VAL A 19 9.32 -11.51 2.61
CA VAL A 19 7.87 -11.70 2.56
C VAL A 19 7.20 -10.35 2.31
N ILE A 20 7.01 -10.02 1.04
CA ILE A 20 6.31 -8.81 0.61
C ILE A 20 4.82 -9.12 0.42
N PRO A 21 3.89 -8.29 0.94
CA PRO A 21 2.46 -8.47 0.71
C PRO A 21 2.09 -8.55 -0.78
N SER A 22 1.22 -9.48 -1.14
CA SER A 22 0.88 -9.79 -2.53
C SER A 22 0.28 -8.61 -3.31
N TYR A 23 -0.41 -7.69 -2.63
CA TYR A 23 -1.04 -6.53 -3.27
C TYR A 23 -0.06 -5.57 -3.94
N TYR A 24 1.23 -5.59 -3.58
CA TYR A 24 2.24 -4.82 -4.31
C TYR A 24 2.44 -5.32 -5.75
N PHE A 25 2.16 -6.60 -6.00
CA PHE A 25 2.31 -7.23 -7.30
C PHE A 25 0.99 -7.28 -8.09
N THR A 26 -0.16 -7.29 -7.41
CA THR A 26 -1.47 -7.46 -8.08
C THR A 26 -2.21 -6.16 -8.34
N ILE A 27 -1.96 -5.11 -7.56
CA ILE A 27 -2.57 -3.80 -7.80
C ILE A 27 -1.87 -3.15 -8.99
N ASP A 28 -2.60 -2.85 -10.06
CA ASP A 28 -2.09 -2.06 -11.17
C ASP A 28 -2.04 -0.56 -10.82
N ASP A 29 -0.91 0.09 -11.10
CA ASP A 29 -0.62 1.48 -10.70
C ASP A 29 -1.55 2.52 -11.34
N LYS A 30 -2.02 2.25 -12.56
CA LYS A 30 -2.86 3.16 -13.37
C LYS A 30 -4.35 2.96 -13.09
N THR A 31 -4.72 1.84 -12.50
CA THR A 31 -6.11 1.51 -12.18
C THR A 31 -6.64 2.41 -11.06
N ILE A 32 -7.86 2.90 -11.24
CA ILE A 32 -8.57 3.70 -10.23
C ILE A 32 -9.39 2.76 -9.36
N TYR A 33 -9.14 2.80 -8.06
CA TYR A 33 -9.84 2.02 -7.07
C TYR A 33 -10.84 2.89 -6.30
N THR A 34 -11.98 2.28 -5.98
CA THR A 34 -13.04 2.87 -5.15
C THR A 34 -13.03 2.20 -3.78
N PRO A 35 -13.70 2.75 -2.76
CA PRO A 35 -13.73 2.10 -1.45
C PRO A 35 -14.31 0.67 -1.49
N LYS A 36 -15.19 0.39 -2.45
CA LYS A 36 -15.77 -0.94 -2.64
C LYS A 36 -14.73 -1.93 -3.18
N THR A 37 -14.00 -1.57 -4.24
CA THR A 37 -13.00 -2.47 -4.83
C THR A 37 -11.80 -2.68 -3.90
N ILE A 38 -11.38 -1.65 -3.17
CA ILE A 38 -10.37 -1.78 -2.11
C ILE A 38 -10.87 -2.71 -0.99
N ALA A 39 -12.14 -2.57 -0.58
CA ALA A 39 -12.72 -3.44 0.45
C ALA A 39 -12.68 -4.91 0.05
N GLU A 40 -12.95 -5.22 -1.21
CA GLU A 40 -12.83 -6.57 -1.78
C GLU A 40 -11.36 -7.05 -1.76
N LEU A 41 -10.41 -6.23 -2.24
CA LEU A 41 -8.97 -6.57 -2.28
C LEU A 41 -8.38 -6.88 -0.90
N PHE A 42 -8.82 -6.17 0.13
CA PHE A 42 -8.27 -6.27 1.49
C PHE A 42 -9.17 -7.06 2.45
N HIS A 43 -10.26 -7.65 1.95
CA HIS A 43 -11.27 -8.34 2.76
C HIS A 43 -11.74 -7.50 3.96
N LYS A 44 -12.06 -6.23 3.70
CA LYS A 44 -12.60 -5.27 4.67
C LYS A 44 -14.01 -4.86 4.28
N SER A 45 -14.71 -4.18 5.19
CA SER A 45 -15.97 -3.54 4.81
C SER A 45 -15.69 -2.22 4.06
N PRO A 46 -16.53 -1.83 3.08
CA PRO A 46 -16.42 -0.53 2.42
C PRO A 46 -16.47 0.64 3.40
N LYS A 47 -17.17 0.48 4.54
CA LYS A 47 -17.21 1.48 5.61
C LYS A 47 -15.81 1.73 6.19
N VAL A 48 -15.09 0.66 6.55
CA VAL A 48 -13.72 0.75 7.08
C VAL A 48 -12.79 1.43 6.07
N VAL A 49 -12.90 1.07 4.78
CA VAL A 49 -12.08 1.69 3.74
C VAL A 49 -12.37 3.18 3.58
N ARG A 50 -13.64 3.62 3.64
CA ARG A 50 -13.98 5.06 3.60
C ARG A 50 -13.33 5.82 4.75
N GLU A 51 -13.18 5.20 5.92
CA GLU A 51 -12.48 5.83 7.04
C GLU A 51 -11.00 6.08 6.76
N TRP A 52 -10.36 5.29 5.89
CA TRP A 52 -8.98 5.52 5.46
C TRP A 52 -8.83 6.85 4.70
N PHE A 53 -9.85 7.26 3.93
CA PHE A 53 -9.88 8.54 3.23
C PHE A 53 -10.25 9.72 4.15
N ASN A 54 -11.13 9.50 5.12
CA ASN A 54 -11.69 10.56 5.97
C ASN A 54 -10.84 10.85 7.20
N LYS A 55 -10.72 9.85 8.08
CA LYS A 55 -10.01 9.97 9.36
C LYS A 55 -8.53 9.68 9.17
N GLY A 56 -8.21 8.79 8.22
CA GLY A 56 -6.89 8.24 8.08
C GLY A 56 -6.57 7.25 9.20
N LEU A 57 -5.41 6.61 9.07
CA LEU A 57 -4.89 5.67 10.06
C LEU A 57 -3.72 6.31 10.81
N LYS A 58 -3.50 5.88 12.05
CA LYS A 58 -2.43 6.43 12.91
C LYS A 58 -1.06 6.42 12.24
N LYS A 59 -0.70 5.33 11.54
CA LYS A 59 0.63 5.16 10.93
C LYS A 59 0.73 5.71 9.50
N GLN A 60 -0.32 5.59 8.71
CA GLN A 60 -0.29 5.95 7.28
C GLN A 60 -0.85 7.34 6.97
N GLY A 61 -1.57 7.94 7.92
CA GLY A 61 -2.38 9.14 7.70
C GLY A 61 -3.59 8.85 6.81
N ARG A 62 -4.11 9.89 6.17
CA ARG A 62 -5.24 9.78 5.23
C ARG A 62 -4.78 9.24 3.88
N LEU A 63 -5.57 8.34 3.30
CA LEU A 63 -5.40 7.90 1.93
C LEU A 63 -5.77 9.06 0.99
N PRO A 64 -4.86 9.54 0.14
CA PRO A 64 -5.18 10.60 -0.81
C PRO A 64 -6.33 10.19 -1.73
N SER A 65 -7.18 11.17 -2.06
CA SER A 65 -8.29 10.97 -2.98
C SER A 65 -8.13 11.90 -4.17
N MET A 66 -8.29 11.35 -5.37
CA MET A 66 -8.40 12.12 -6.61
C MET A 66 -9.78 12.76 -6.76
N ASP A 67 -10.80 12.13 -6.18
CA ASP A 67 -12.19 12.60 -6.18
C ASP A 67 -12.72 12.44 -4.76
N PRO A 68 -12.67 13.50 -3.93
CA PRO A 68 -13.09 13.44 -2.53
C PRO A 68 -14.54 12.97 -2.35
N SER A 69 -15.43 13.26 -3.30
CA SER A 69 -16.83 12.86 -3.21
C SER A 69 -17.02 11.35 -3.39
N ARG A 70 -16.20 10.73 -4.25
CA ARG A 70 -16.27 9.30 -4.58
C ARG A 70 -15.18 8.45 -3.90
N HIS A 71 -14.27 9.10 -3.18
CA HIS A 71 -13.11 8.49 -2.51
C HIS A 71 -12.31 7.56 -3.44
N LYS A 72 -11.90 8.11 -4.58
CA LYS A 72 -11.13 7.37 -5.61
C LYS A 72 -9.63 7.59 -5.44
N VAL A 73 -8.85 6.54 -5.66
CA VAL A 73 -7.38 6.59 -5.60
C VAL A 73 -6.76 5.74 -6.70
N THR A 74 -5.58 6.11 -7.20
CA THR A 74 -4.83 5.24 -8.11
C THR A 74 -4.22 4.07 -7.34
N GLY A 75 -3.92 2.97 -8.05
CA GLY A 75 -3.17 1.87 -7.46
C GLY A 75 -1.81 2.30 -6.93
N TYR A 76 -1.13 3.21 -7.63
CA TYR A 76 0.16 3.76 -7.20
C TYR A 76 0.05 4.45 -5.82
N GLU A 77 -0.91 5.36 -5.67
CA GLU A 77 -1.11 6.09 -4.41
C GLU A 77 -1.57 5.16 -3.28
N LEU A 78 -2.38 4.14 -3.60
CA LEU A 78 -2.78 3.11 -2.65
C LEU A 78 -1.59 2.30 -2.15
N LYS A 79 -0.70 1.83 -3.03
CA LYS A 79 0.53 1.13 -2.65
C LYS A 79 1.45 2.04 -1.84
N LYS A 80 1.65 3.27 -2.26
CA LYS A 80 2.48 4.26 -1.56
C LYS A 80 1.97 4.54 -0.15
N TRP A 81 0.65 4.60 0.02
CA TRP A 81 0.03 4.75 1.33
C TRP A 81 0.19 3.50 2.20
N MET A 82 0.03 2.30 1.64
CA MET A 82 0.27 1.03 2.36
C MET A 82 1.73 0.90 2.80
N TYR A 83 2.67 1.34 1.96
CA TYR A 83 4.11 1.30 2.23
C TYR A 83 4.48 2.00 3.53
N LYS A 84 3.81 3.09 3.89
CA LYS A 84 4.07 3.81 5.15
C LYS A 84 3.97 2.92 6.40
N LYS A 85 3.08 1.94 6.40
CA LYS A 85 2.94 0.97 7.49
C LYS A 85 3.88 -0.23 7.29
N ASP A 86 4.01 -0.69 6.06
CA ASP A 86 4.71 -1.93 5.78
C ASP A 86 6.23 -1.77 5.88
N ILE A 87 6.76 -0.58 5.59
CA ILE A 87 8.21 -0.32 5.68
C ILE A 87 8.76 -0.50 7.08
N GLU A 88 8.00 -0.13 8.12
CA GLU A 88 8.40 -0.37 9.51
C GLU A 88 8.52 -1.87 9.77
N LYS A 89 7.51 -2.65 9.35
CA LYS A 89 7.52 -4.11 9.52
C LYS A 89 8.61 -4.80 8.72
N LEU A 90 8.90 -4.28 7.53
CA LEU A 90 9.98 -4.78 6.68
C LEU A 90 11.34 -4.41 7.27
N ALA A 91 11.48 -3.23 7.87
CA ALA A 91 12.72 -2.81 8.53
C ALA A 91 13.06 -3.66 9.76
N ASP A 92 12.08 -4.27 10.41
CA ASP A 92 12.28 -5.22 11.50
C ASP A 92 12.76 -6.61 11.01
N ASP A 93 12.76 -6.88 9.71
CA ASP A 93 13.27 -8.13 9.13
C ASP A 93 14.79 -8.04 8.91
N ASP A 94 15.56 -8.89 9.58
CA ASP A 94 17.02 -8.96 9.45
C ASP A 94 17.47 -9.08 7.98
N LYS A 95 16.70 -9.76 7.14
CA LYS A 95 17.02 -9.90 5.71
C LYS A 95 16.84 -8.60 4.96
N PHE A 96 15.93 -7.72 5.39
CA PHE A 96 15.77 -6.39 4.79
C PHE A 96 16.88 -5.45 5.27
N GLN A 97 17.28 -5.53 6.54
CA GLN A 97 18.40 -4.74 7.07
C GLN A 97 19.71 -5.07 6.35
N ASN A 98 20.02 -6.36 6.13
CA ASN A 98 21.26 -6.79 5.46
C ASN A 98 21.33 -6.48 3.94
N GLN A 99 20.31 -5.82 3.37
CA GLN A 99 20.32 -5.41 1.96
C GLN A 99 20.70 -3.93 1.77
N PHE A 100 20.93 -3.22 2.88
CA PHE A 100 21.23 -1.79 2.94
C PHE A 100 22.27 -1.50 4.04
#